data_AF-A0A3B8W668-F1
#
_entry.id   AF-A0A3B8W668-F1
#
_cell.length_a   1.000
_cell.length_b   1.000
_cell.length_c   1.000
_cell.angle_alpha   90.00
_cell.angle_beta   90.00
_cell.angle_gamma   90.00
#
_symmetry.space_group_name_H-M   'P 1'
#
loop_
_entity.id
_entity.type
_entity.pdbx_description
1 polymer ?
#
loop_
_entity_poly.entity_id
_entity_poly.type
_entity_poly.pdbx_seq_one_letter_code
_entity_poly.pdbx_strand_id
1 'polypeptide(L)'
;MKTSTCSKLLVLFIAVCCFWASGAQAQNTLDRAGLTAASPAAAAYSLRQLSTTYGGPAIQVRRSSDNTTQNIGFDGSGNLDLTSLLAFVGGGDGFVSIWYDQSGLGRNATQGTLALQPRIVTSGVVETQNGRPTLTFSGGQTLQSTLTAAQATTAGNVTTTSAVFRSNTINSSLFSNSDGGA
;
A
#
# COMPACT_ATOMS: atom_id res chain seq x y z
N MET A 1 24.62 -61.57 -32.02
CA MET A 1 24.22 -60.18 -31.70
C MET A 1 23.34 -60.26 -30.45
N LYS A 2 23.79 -59.98 -29.23
CA LYS A 2 24.31 -58.71 -28.70
C LYS A 2 25.25 -59.02 -27.53
N THR A 3 26.42 -58.39 -27.54
CA THR A 3 27.35 -58.28 -26.41
C THR A 3 26.80 -57.27 -25.39
N SER A 4 26.83 -57.62 -24.10
CA SER A 4 26.48 -56.71 -23.00
C SER A 4 27.75 -56.29 -22.29
N THR A 5 28.06 -54.99 -22.29
CA THR A 5 29.28 -54.44 -21.68
C THR A 5 28.90 -53.51 -20.52
N CYS A 6 29.21 -53.99 -19.31
CA CYS A 6 29.94 -53.35 -18.23
C CYS A 6 29.83 -51.82 -17.96
N SER A 7 29.35 -51.50 -16.75
CA SER A 7 29.89 -50.55 -15.75
C SER A 7 30.19 -49.09 -16.15
N LYS A 8 29.47 -48.16 -15.50
CA LYS A 8 30.10 -47.08 -14.70
C LYS A 8 29.09 -46.37 -13.79
N LEU A 9 29.26 -46.61 -12.51
CA LEU A 9 28.75 -45.82 -11.40
C LEU A 9 29.42 -44.44 -11.45
N LEU A 10 28.65 -43.37 -11.66
CA LEU A 10 29.04 -41.99 -11.37
C LEU A 10 27.92 -41.35 -10.57
N VAL A 11 28.10 -41.29 -9.25
CA VAL A 11 27.30 -40.45 -8.36
C VAL A 11 27.67 -39.00 -8.66
N LEU A 12 26.72 -38.22 -9.15
CA LEU A 12 26.85 -36.77 -9.27
C LEU A 12 25.70 -36.12 -8.52
N PHE A 13 25.97 -35.72 -7.27
CA PHE A 13 25.15 -34.76 -6.52
C PHE A 13 25.17 -33.44 -7.30
N ILE A 14 24.11 -33.13 -8.06
CA ILE A 14 23.86 -31.76 -8.51
C ILE A 14 22.58 -31.28 -7.86
N ALA A 15 22.81 -30.51 -6.80
CA ALA A 15 22.01 -29.42 -6.28
C ALA A 15 20.53 -29.42 -6.69
N VAL A 16 19.69 -29.77 -5.73
CA VAL A 16 18.46 -29.03 -5.47
C VAL A 16 18.87 -27.58 -5.18
N CYS A 17 19.17 -26.81 -6.23
CA CYS A 17 18.79 -25.42 -6.24
C CYS A 17 17.35 -25.41 -6.74
N CYS A 18 16.42 -25.77 -5.84
CA CYS A 18 15.27 -24.90 -5.71
C CYS A 18 15.89 -23.51 -5.54
N PHE A 19 15.99 -22.78 -6.64
CA PHE A 19 15.84 -21.35 -6.60
C PHE A 19 14.52 -21.18 -5.85
N TRP A 20 14.64 -21.03 -4.53
CA TRP A 20 13.77 -20.12 -3.83
C TRP A 20 14.01 -18.83 -4.61
N ALA A 21 13.20 -18.60 -5.64
CA ALA A 21 12.92 -17.26 -6.05
C ALA A 21 12.40 -16.65 -4.75
N SER A 22 13.30 -16.00 -4.01
CA SER A 22 12.92 -14.90 -3.15
C SER A 22 12.02 -14.10 -4.06
N GLY A 23 10.72 -14.13 -3.79
CA GLY A 23 9.76 -13.38 -4.57
C GLY A 23 10.13 -11.93 -4.39
N ALA A 24 11.06 -11.44 -5.19
CA ALA A 24 11.11 -10.06 -5.57
C ALA A 24 9.77 -9.86 -6.25
N GLN A 25 8.78 -9.42 -5.47
CA GLN A 25 7.53 -8.92 -5.99
C GLN A 25 7.97 -7.89 -7.04
N ALA A 26 7.72 -8.20 -8.32
CA ALA A 26 8.13 -7.31 -9.39
C ALA A 26 7.49 -5.95 -9.12
N GLN A 27 8.30 -4.90 -9.16
CA GLN A 27 7.80 -3.58 -8.86
C GLN A 27 6.72 -3.18 -9.88
N ASN A 28 5.59 -2.68 -9.40
CA ASN A 28 4.52 -2.19 -10.25
C ASN A 28 4.94 -0.87 -10.90
N THR A 29 4.77 -0.79 -12.22
CA THR A 29 4.78 0.48 -12.92
C THR A 29 3.49 1.22 -12.56
N LEU A 30 3.60 2.43 -12.02
CA LEU A 30 2.41 3.25 -11.68
C LEU A 30 1.91 3.97 -12.94
N ASP A 31 1.50 3.20 -13.94
CA ASP A 31 1.11 3.66 -15.28
C ASP A 31 -0.10 4.60 -15.24
N ARG A 32 -1.04 4.39 -14.31
CA ARG A 32 -2.19 5.29 -14.12
C ARG A 32 -1.80 6.62 -13.46
N ALA A 33 -0.60 6.70 -12.89
CA ALA A 33 0.00 7.93 -12.38
C ALA A 33 1.00 8.56 -13.36
N GLY A 34 1.18 7.98 -14.55
CA GLY A 34 2.14 8.45 -15.55
C GLY A 34 3.60 8.13 -15.23
N LEU A 35 3.87 7.26 -14.25
CA LEU A 35 5.23 6.79 -13.97
C LEU A 35 5.57 5.59 -14.86
N THR A 36 6.85 5.44 -15.16
CA THR A 36 7.38 4.34 -15.97
C THR A 36 8.32 3.48 -15.14
N ALA A 37 8.67 2.29 -15.66
CA ALA A 37 9.68 1.42 -15.04
C ALA A 37 11.07 2.08 -14.89
N ALA A 38 11.34 3.18 -15.59
CA ALA A 38 12.60 3.94 -15.47
C ALA A 38 12.65 4.84 -14.22
N SER A 39 11.51 5.11 -13.58
CA SER A 39 11.43 5.88 -12.33
C SER A 39 10.54 5.16 -11.32
N PRO A 40 11.01 4.02 -10.79
CA PRO A 40 10.26 3.21 -9.85
C PRO A 40 9.90 3.99 -8.58
N ALA A 41 8.63 3.94 -8.15
CA ALA A 41 8.20 4.50 -6.87
C ALA A 41 8.72 3.67 -5.69
N ALA A 42 9.32 4.30 -4.68
CA ALA A 42 9.78 3.61 -3.47
C ALA A 42 8.62 3.13 -2.57
N ALA A 43 7.46 3.77 -2.66
CA ALA A 43 6.19 3.34 -2.09
C ALA A 43 5.07 4.09 -2.81
N ALA A 44 3.86 3.55 -2.81
CA ALA A 44 2.72 4.18 -3.49
C ALA A 44 1.42 3.98 -2.71
N TYR A 45 0.90 5.05 -2.12
CA TYR A 45 -0.36 5.02 -1.36
C TYR A 45 -1.41 5.88 -2.06
N SER A 46 -2.55 5.27 -2.35
CA SER A 46 -3.70 5.96 -2.94
C SER A 46 -4.98 5.19 -2.65
N LEU A 47 -6.12 5.89 -2.61
CA LEU A 47 -7.45 5.28 -2.62
C LEU A 47 -7.90 4.93 -4.04
N ARG A 48 -7.14 5.34 -5.07
CA ARG A 48 -7.31 4.91 -6.47
C ARG A 48 -6.20 3.95 -6.86
N GLN A 49 -6.50 3.08 -7.80
CA GLN A 49 -5.54 2.18 -8.40
C GLN A 49 -4.56 3.01 -9.24
N LEU A 50 -3.27 2.95 -8.89
CA LEU A 50 -2.18 3.67 -9.55
C LEU A 50 -1.48 2.83 -10.61
N SER A 51 -1.67 1.51 -10.57
CA SER A 51 -1.06 0.57 -11.51
C SER A 51 -2.08 -0.42 -12.05
N THR A 52 -2.14 -0.62 -13.36
CA THR A 52 -2.99 -1.64 -13.99
C THR A 52 -2.59 -3.07 -13.64
N THR A 53 -1.36 -3.30 -13.18
CA THR A 53 -0.89 -4.62 -12.74
C THR A 53 -1.08 -4.87 -11.25
N TYR A 54 -1.49 -3.85 -10.48
CA TYR A 54 -1.73 -4.01 -9.05
C TYR A 54 -3.04 -4.72 -8.77
N GLY A 55 -2.97 -5.96 -8.30
CA GLY A 55 -4.14 -6.78 -7.91
C GLY A 55 -4.47 -6.77 -6.41
N GLY A 56 -3.79 -5.94 -5.61
CA GLY A 56 -3.99 -5.86 -4.17
C GLY A 56 -5.14 -4.92 -3.75
N PRO A 57 -5.55 -4.98 -2.48
CA PRO A 57 -6.53 -4.03 -1.92
C PRO A 57 -5.98 -2.61 -1.80
N ALA A 58 -6.85 -1.60 -1.70
CA ALA A 58 -6.45 -0.22 -1.45
C ALA A 58 -6.14 0.00 0.03
N ILE A 59 -7.07 -0.42 0.90
CA ILE A 59 -7.01 -0.20 2.35
C ILE A 59 -7.57 -1.42 3.11
N GLN A 60 -7.15 -1.61 4.35
CA GLN A 60 -7.87 -2.43 5.32
C GLN A 60 -8.66 -1.51 6.24
N VAL A 61 -9.96 -1.78 6.36
CA VAL A 61 -10.88 -1.01 7.18
C VAL A 61 -11.28 -1.83 8.39
N ARG A 62 -11.24 -1.22 9.58
CA ARG A 62 -11.87 -1.70 10.81
C ARG A 62 -13.19 -0.97 11.01
N ARG A 63 -14.27 -1.71 11.25
CA ARG A 63 -15.58 -1.11 11.57
C ARG A 63 -15.76 -0.91 13.07
N SER A 64 -16.48 0.15 13.45
CA SER A 64 -16.68 0.52 14.86
C SER A 64 -17.60 -0.43 15.63
N SER A 65 -18.50 -1.15 14.94
CA SER A 65 -19.53 -1.97 15.58
C SER A 65 -18.96 -3.15 16.37
N ASP A 66 -17.86 -3.74 15.90
CA ASP A 66 -17.28 -4.95 16.50
C ASP A 66 -15.76 -5.10 16.31
N ASN A 67 -15.09 -4.08 15.78
CA ASN A 67 -13.65 -4.08 15.49
C ASN A 67 -13.17 -5.16 14.50
N THR A 68 -14.07 -5.82 13.78
CA THR A 68 -13.67 -6.68 12.66
C THR A 68 -13.05 -5.85 11.55
N THR A 69 -12.25 -6.49 10.69
CA THR A 69 -11.54 -5.83 9.59
C THR A 69 -11.88 -6.44 8.24
N GLN A 70 -11.88 -5.63 7.19
CA GLN A 70 -12.03 -6.07 5.81
C GLN A 70 -11.12 -5.28 4.88
N ASN A 71 -10.51 -5.99 3.93
CA ASN A 71 -9.76 -5.36 2.85
C ASN A 71 -10.74 -4.81 1.82
N ILE A 72 -10.60 -3.53 1.48
CA ILE A 72 -11.39 -2.84 0.47
C ILE A 72 -10.50 -2.57 -0.73
N GLY A 73 -10.92 -3.07 -1.89
CA GLY A 73 -10.22 -2.96 -3.16
C GLY A 73 -10.70 -1.79 -4.01
N PHE A 74 -10.57 -1.95 -5.32
CA PHE A 74 -10.99 -0.97 -6.31
C PHE A 74 -12.20 -1.46 -7.12
N ASP A 75 -13.01 -0.52 -7.59
CA ASP A 75 -14.05 -0.77 -8.58
C ASP A 75 -13.45 -1.00 -9.98
N GLY A 76 -14.31 -1.31 -10.96
CA GLY A 76 -13.88 -1.55 -12.36
C GLY A 76 -13.23 -0.33 -13.03
N SER A 77 -13.38 0.88 -12.49
CA SER A 77 -12.71 2.09 -12.96
C SER A 77 -11.39 2.38 -12.22
N GLY A 78 -11.05 1.58 -11.21
CA GLY A 78 -9.89 1.78 -10.35
C GLY A 78 -10.08 2.87 -9.29
N ASN A 79 -11.32 3.23 -8.95
CA ASN A 79 -11.61 4.02 -7.74
C ASN A 79 -11.78 3.09 -6.54
N LEU A 80 -11.73 3.62 -5.32
CA LEU A 80 -12.06 2.84 -4.13
C LEU A 80 -13.48 2.23 -4.29
N ASP A 81 -13.63 0.93 -4.02
CA ASP A 81 -14.94 0.27 -4.04
C ASP A 81 -15.79 0.74 -2.85
N LEU A 82 -16.58 1.79 -3.08
CA LEU A 82 -17.44 2.39 -2.06
C LEU A 82 -18.62 1.47 -1.70
N THR A 83 -19.05 0.60 -2.62
CA THR A 83 -20.13 -0.35 -2.37
C THR A 83 -19.69 -1.38 -1.33
N SER A 84 -18.52 -2.01 -1.54
CA SER A 84 -17.94 -2.93 -0.55
C SER A 84 -17.62 -2.25 0.78
N LEU A 85 -17.09 -1.02 0.74
CA LEU A 85 -16.79 -0.23 1.94
C LEU A 85 -18.04 0.01 2.79
N LEU A 86 -19.11 0.52 2.19
CA LEU A 86 -20.34 0.88 2.93
C LEU A 86 -21.11 -0.36 3.37
N ALA A 87 -21.10 -1.43 2.57
CA ALA A 87 -21.69 -2.71 2.97
C ALA A 87 -20.99 -3.29 4.21
N PHE A 88 -19.66 -3.17 4.30
CA PHE A 88 -18.89 -3.65 5.44
C PHE A 88 -19.09 -2.80 6.70
N VAL A 89 -18.96 -1.47 6.58
CA VAL A 89 -19.03 -0.54 7.72
C VAL A 89 -20.46 -0.40 8.26
N GLY A 90 -21.47 -0.46 7.40
CA GLY A 90 -22.86 -0.23 7.78
C GLY A 90 -23.10 1.21 8.28
N GLY A 91 -23.98 1.37 9.27
CA GLY A 91 -24.30 2.69 9.84
C GLY A 91 -23.26 3.26 10.83
N GLY A 92 -22.16 2.55 11.07
CA GLY A 92 -21.12 2.96 12.02
C GLY A 92 -20.00 3.78 11.39
N ASP A 93 -18.84 3.78 12.05
CA ASP A 93 -17.62 4.42 11.56
C ASP A 93 -16.64 3.38 11.01
N GLY A 94 -15.88 3.79 9.99
CA GLY A 94 -14.84 2.99 9.37
C GLY A 94 -13.47 3.64 9.57
N PHE A 95 -12.53 2.89 10.13
CA PHE A 95 -11.16 3.32 10.41
C PHE A 95 -10.16 2.54 9.59
N VAL A 96 -9.08 3.15 9.12
CA VAL A 96 -8.08 2.48 8.28
C VAL A 96 -6.92 2.00 9.14
N SER A 97 -6.73 0.68 9.20
CA SER A 97 -5.60 0.04 9.90
C SER A 97 -4.39 -0.13 9.00
N ILE A 98 -4.61 -0.32 7.69
CA ILE A 98 -3.56 -0.50 6.69
C ILE A 98 -3.93 0.31 5.44
N TRP A 99 -2.98 1.08 4.93
CA TRP A 99 -3.00 1.61 3.57
C TRP A 99 -1.95 0.87 2.76
N TYR A 100 -2.43 0.08 1.79
CA TYR A 100 -1.58 -0.84 1.07
C TYR A 100 -0.69 -0.12 0.06
N ASP A 101 0.55 -0.59 -0.03
CA ASP A 101 1.55 -0.11 -0.96
C ASP A 101 1.34 -0.71 -2.34
N GLN A 102 1.00 0.16 -3.31
CA GLN A 102 0.75 -0.22 -4.69
C GLN A 102 2.03 -0.35 -5.51
N SER A 103 3.20 0.01 -4.97
CA SER A 103 4.48 -0.08 -5.69
C SER A 103 4.91 -1.52 -5.93
N GLY A 104 4.36 -2.49 -5.20
CA GLY A 104 4.82 -3.88 -5.25
C GLY A 104 5.95 -4.19 -4.27
N LEU A 105 6.45 -3.22 -3.50
CA LEU A 105 7.52 -3.43 -2.51
C LEU A 105 7.01 -3.88 -1.13
N GLY A 106 5.68 -3.95 -0.94
CA GLY A 106 5.06 -4.42 0.28
C GLY A 106 5.25 -3.49 1.48
N ARG A 107 5.61 -2.22 1.25
CA ARG A 107 5.87 -1.23 2.31
C ARG A 107 4.56 -0.60 2.77
N ASN A 108 3.60 -1.39 3.23
CA ASN A 108 2.28 -0.89 3.62
C ASN A 108 2.41 0.13 4.77
N ALA A 109 1.57 1.17 4.76
CA ALA A 109 1.46 2.08 5.90
C ALA A 109 0.44 1.51 6.88
N THR A 110 0.78 1.43 8.17
CA THR A 110 -0.02 0.72 9.18
C THR A 110 -0.21 1.54 10.44
N GLN A 111 -1.28 1.24 11.19
CA GLN A 111 -1.51 1.76 12.53
C GLN A 111 -2.25 0.72 13.38
N GLY A 112 -1.52 0.09 14.30
CA GLY A 112 -2.07 -0.96 15.17
C GLY A 112 -2.92 -0.42 16.32
N THR A 113 -2.70 0.82 16.75
CA THR A 113 -3.43 1.41 17.88
C THR A 113 -4.79 1.93 17.41
N LEU A 114 -5.88 1.31 17.87
CA LEU A 114 -7.24 1.59 17.38
C LEU A 114 -7.62 3.07 17.44
N ALA A 115 -7.27 3.75 18.54
CA ALA A 115 -7.56 5.17 18.74
C ALA A 115 -6.76 6.12 17.85
N LEU A 116 -5.70 5.63 17.18
CA LEU A 116 -4.84 6.41 16.30
C LEU A 116 -5.07 6.09 14.81
N GLN A 117 -5.98 5.17 14.48
CA GLN A 117 -6.30 4.85 13.09
C GLN A 117 -7.12 5.98 12.46
N PRO A 118 -6.75 6.49 11.27
CA PRO A 118 -7.54 7.50 10.54
C PRO A 118 -8.91 6.97 10.14
N ARG A 119 -9.85 7.89 9.89
CA ARG A 119 -11.23 7.56 9.50
C ARG A 119 -11.47 7.68 7.99
N ILE A 120 -12.34 6.84 7.43
CA ILE A 120 -12.80 6.87 6.02
C ILE A 120 -14.32 6.88 5.90
N VAL A 121 -15.05 6.48 6.94
CA VAL A 121 -16.52 6.52 7.02
C VAL A 121 -16.95 7.07 8.37
N THR A 122 -17.93 7.98 8.38
CA THR A 122 -18.59 8.51 9.58
C THR A 122 -20.08 8.24 9.51
N SER A 123 -20.61 7.51 10.49
CA SER A 123 -22.04 7.22 10.58
C SER A 123 -22.65 6.71 9.26
N GLY A 124 -21.93 5.80 8.58
CA GLY A 124 -22.31 5.23 7.29
C GLY A 124 -22.12 6.14 6.07
N VAL A 125 -21.49 7.30 6.22
CA VAL A 125 -21.18 8.22 5.11
C VAL A 125 -19.68 8.25 4.85
N VAL A 126 -19.27 8.09 3.59
CA VAL A 126 -17.86 8.18 3.18
C VAL A 126 -17.32 9.59 3.43
N GLU A 127 -16.16 9.67 4.07
CA GLU A 127 -15.40 10.91 4.22
C GLU A 127 -14.93 11.37 2.84
N THR A 128 -15.35 12.57 2.44
CA THR A 128 -14.99 13.13 1.14
C THR A 128 -14.41 14.52 1.27
N GLN A 129 -13.48 14.84 0.37
CA GLN A 129 -12.96 16.18 0.15
C GLN A 129 -13.02 16.52 -1.34
N ASN A 130 -13.63 17.66 -1.69
CA ASN A 130 -13.94 18.04 -3.07
C ASN A 130 -14.64 16.93 -3.87
N GLY A 131 -15.59 16.23 -3.24
CA GLY A 131 -16.32 15.11 -3.85
C GLY A 131 -15.50 13.83 -4.06
N ARG A 132 -14.29 13.73 -3.52
CA ARG A 132 -13.43 12.54 -3.63
C ARG A 132 -13.26 11.87 -2.26
N PRO A 133 -13.33 10.53 -2.15
CA PRO A 133 -13.04 9.81 -0.92
C PRO A 133 -11.66 10.20 -0.35
N THR A 134 -11.58 10.37 0.96
CA THR A 134 -10.36 10.76 1.67
C THR A 134 -10.24 10.08 3.03
N LEU A 135 -9.01 9.87 3.48
CA LEU A 135 -8.76 9.58 4.88
C LEU A 135 -8.78 10.89 5.67
N THR A 136 -9.48 10.91 6.80
CA THR A 136 -9.51 12.03 7.74
C THR A 136 -8.66 11.67 8.95
N PHE A 137 -7.62 12.47 9.17
CA PHE A 137 -6.76 12.40 10.35
C PHE A 137 -7.12 13.53 11.31
N SER A 138 -7.32 13.24 12.59
CA SER A 138 -7.50 14.24 13.63
C SER A 138 -6.72 13.89 14.89
N GLY A 139 -6.23 14.91 15.60
CA GLY A 139 -5.38 14.71 16.77
C GLY A 139 -4.12 13.90 16.44
N GLY A 140 -3.84 12.85 17.21
CA GLY A 140 -2.68 11.98 17.03
C GLY A 140 -2.85 10.84 16.02
N GLN A 141 -3.88 10.84 15.18
CA GLN A 141 -4.07 9.78 14.18
C GLN A 141 -2.92 9.76 13.17
N THR A 142 -2.44 8.56 12.83
CA THR A 142 -1.29 8.38 11.93
C THR A 142 -1.37 7.07 11.16
N LEU A 143 -0.62 6.96 10.07
CA LEU A 143 -0.26 5.70 9.42
C LEU A 143 1.24 5.74 9.17
N GLN A 144 1.96 4.68 9.53
CA GLN A 144 3.41 4.60 9.42
C GLN A 144 3.83 3.46 8.51
N SER A 145 4.66 3.79 7.54
CA SER A 145 5.29 2.83 6.63
C SER A 145 6.63 2.36 7.18
N THR A 146 7.06 1.17 6.79
CA THR A 146 8.42 0.65 7.01
C THR A 146 9.46 1.22 6.05
N LEU A 147 9.06 2.13 5.14
CA LEU A 147 9.97 2.84 4.25
C LEU A 147 11.05 3.56 5.06
N THR A 148 12.31 3.18 4.87
CA THR A 148 13.44 3.81 5.55
C THR A 148 13.93 5.04 4.78
N ALA A 149 14.67 5.92 5.46
CA ALA A 149 15.32 7.06 4.80
C ALA A 149 16.18 6.60 3.62
N ALA A 150 17.02 5.59 3.79
CA ALA A 150 17.85 5.03 2.71
C ALA A 150 17.06 4.55 1.48
N GLN A 151 15.84 4.02 1.70
CA GLN A 151 14.93 3.60 0.63
C GLN A 151 14.21 4.78 -0.04
N ALA A 152 14.13 5.92 0.64
CA ALA A 152 13.60 7.18 0.12
C ALA A 152 14.69 8.10 -0.48
N THR A 153 15.98 7.86 -0.23
CA THR A 153 17.08 8.83 -0.50
C THR A 153 18.17 8.31 -1.44
N THR A 154 17.81 7.82 -2.62
CA THR A 154 18.78 7.95 -3.74
C THR A 154 18.71 9.40 -4.23
N ALA A 155 19.86 10.02 -4.52
CA ALA A 155 19.96 11.44 -4.88
C ALA A 155 18.97 11.79 -6.02
N GLY A 156 18.22 12.89 -5.88
CA GLY A 156 17.17 13.29 -6.84
C GLY A 156 15.77 12.76 -6.56
N ASN A 157 15.38 12.60 -5.28
CA ASN A 157 14.05 12.12 -4.89
C ASN A 157 12.92 12.92 -5.57
N VAL A 158 12.14 12.22 -6.40
CA VAL A 158 10.90 12.74 -6.99
C VAL A 158 9.74 12.20 -6.15
N THR A 159 9.28 12.99 -5.19
CA THR A 159 8.03 12.70 -4.47
C THR A 159 6.87 13.30 -5.25
N THR A 160 6.08 12.45 -5.91
CA THR A 160 4.81 12.87 -6.51
C THR A 160 3.71 12.76 -5.48
N THR A 161 3.00 13.85 -5.21
CA THR A 161 1.85 13.83 -4.29
C THR A 161 0.68 14.57 -4.87
N SER A 162 -0.46 13.90 -4.90
CA SER A 162 -1.77 14.48 -5.18
C SER A 162 -2.58 14.40 -3.89
N ALA A 163 -2.56 15.48 -3.12
CA ALA A 163 -3.27 15.56 -1.83
C ALA A 163 -4.27 16.71 -1.84
N VAL A 164 -5.41 16.49 -1.19
CA VAL A 164 -6.33 17.56 -0.83
C VAL A 164 -6.47 17.55 0.69
N PHE A 165 -6.07 18.63 1.36
CA PHE A 165 -6.15 18.74 2.81
C PHE A 165 -7.26 19.71 3.22
N ARG A 166 -7.81 19.49 4.42
CA ARG A 166 -8.62 20.45 5.16
C ARG A 166 -7.82 20.79 6.41
N SER A 167 -7.54 22.06 6.66
CA SER A 167 -6.96 22.51 7.92
C SER A 167 -7.81 23.61 8.54
N ASN A 168 -8.12 23.46 9.82
CA ASN A 168 -8.73 24.51 10.64
C ASN A 168 -7.68 25.36 11.36
N THR A 169 -6.37 25.07 11.18
CA THR A 169 -5.25 25.76 11.83
C THR A 169 -4.12 26.01 10.81
N ILE A 170 -3.57 27.22 10.78
CA ILE A 170 -2.72 27.70 9.66
C ILE A 170 -1.33 27.02 9.55
N ASN A 171 -0.90 26.21 10.53
CA ASN A 171 0.38 25.50 10.49
C ASN A 171 0.22 23.98 10.34
N SER A 172 0.04 23.49 9.12
CA SER A 172 0.17 22.07 8.78
C SER A 172 1.07 21.93 7.55
N SER A 173 2.28 21.37 7.70
CA SER A 173 3.13 21.03 6.56
C SER A 173 2.78 19.63 6.04
N LEU A 174 2.56 19.51 4.72
CA LEU A 174 2.27 18.23 4.06
C LEU A 174 3.53 17.35 3.97
N PHE A 175 4.71 17.99 3.98
CA PHE A 175 6.04 17.40 4.14
C PHE A 175 6.82 18.26 5.13
N SER A 176 7.35 17.67 6.18
CA SER A 176 8.38 18.32 7.00
C SER A 176 9.69 17.58 6.80
N ASN A 177 10.68 18.25 6.22
CA ASN A 177 12.06 17.90 6.52
C ASN A 177 12.27 18.29 7.98
N SER A 178 12.47 17.32 8.87
CA SER A 178 13.13 17.62 10.14
C SER A 178 14.62 17.84 9.85
N ASP A 179 14.95 18.89 9.11
CA ASP A 179 16.29 19.44 9.17
C ASP A 179 16.29 20.25 10.47
N GLY A 180 16.39 19.51 11.57
CA GLY A 180 16.63 20.05 12.90
C GLY A 180 17.99 20.71 12.91
N GLY A 181 18.08 21.89 12.33
CA GLY A 181 19.17 22.83 12.51
C GLY A 181 18.80 23.77 13.65
N ALA A 182 19.14 23.35 14.87
CA ALA A 182 19.50 24.26 15.94
C ALA A 182 21.04 24.34 15.97
#